data_AF-A0A382D4F0-F1
#
_entry.id   AF-A0A382D4F0-F1
#
_cell.length_a   1.000
_cell.length_b   1.000
_cell.length_c   1.000
_cell.angle_alpha   90.00
_cell.angle_beta   90.00
_cell.angle_gamma   90.00
#
_symmetry.space_group_name_H-M   'P 1'
#
loop_
_entity.id
_entity.type
_entity.pdbx_description
1 polymer ?
#
loop_
_entity_poly.entity_id
_entity_poly.type
_entity_poly.pdbx_seq_one_letter_code
_entity_poly.pdbx_strand_id
1 'polypeptide(L)'
;MLKIDRKTVVAVTAGLAATFHMFAAYSPFTALIQRPIHLAFMAILGFIGADLFAKGPEPSRSSKYFSILLASLTVISCIYLVSQNQVLVSRSGSPTTVDLIAGGITILLVLELARRFTGYGLVAVAVLALAFAF
;
A
#
# COMPACT_ATOMS: atom_id res chain seq x y z
N MET A 1 2.92 -29.82 -6.97
CA MET A 1 1.90 -28.75 -7.07
C MET A 1 1.87 -28.00 -5.74
N LEU A 2 2.61 -26.90 -5.63
CA LEU A 2 2.71 -26.11 -4.39
C LEU A 2 1.34 -25.49 -4.09
N LYS A 3 0.66 -25.95 -3.03
CA LYS A 3 -0.47 -25.20 -2.48
C LYS A 3 0.11 -23.92 -1.89
N ILE A 4 -0.08 -22.80 -2.59
CA ILE A 4 0.32 -21.48 -2.08
C ILE A 4 -0.65 -21.13 -0.95
N ASP A 5 -0.26 -21.47 0.27
CA ASP A 5 -0.99 -21.07 1.46
C ASP A 5 -0.78 -19.57 1.71
N ARG A 6 -1.84 -18.91 2.20
CA ARG A 6 -1.86 -17.48 2.50
C ARG A 6 -0.75 -17.05 3.47
N LYS A 7 -0.36 -17.95 4.38
CA LYS A 7 0.77 -17.79 5.30
C LYS A 7 2.10 -17.68 4.55
N THR A 8 2.29 -18.49 3.52
CA THR A 8 3.50 -18.46 2.67
C THR A 8 3.60 -17.13 1.94
N VAL A 9 2.49 -16.61 1.40
CA VAL A 9 2.47 -15.30 0.74
C VAL A 9 2.93 -14.21 1.71
N VAL A 10 2.32 -14.14 2.89
CA VAL A 10 2.66 -13.14 3.90
C VAL A 10 4.10 -13.27 4.37
N ALA A 11 4.59 -14.49 4.61
CA ALA A 11 5.97 -14.73 5.03
C ALA A 11 6.99 -14.32 3.95
N VAL A 12 6.73 -14.66 2.68
CA VAL A 12 7.59 -14.27 1.55
C VAL A 12 7.59 -12.76 1.38
N THR A 13 6.43 -12.10 1.42
CA THR A 13 6.35 -10.64 1.32
C THR A 13 7.08 -9.95 2.48
N ALA A 14 6.96 -10.46 3.70
CA ALA A 14 7.67 -9.92 4.86
C ALA A 14 9.20 -10.05 4.71
N GLY A 15 9.68 -11.21 4.23
CA GLY A 15 11.09 -11.42 3.94
C GLY A 15 11.61 -10.48 2.86
N LEU A 16 10.88 -10.32 1.75
CA LEU A 16 11.24 -9.38 0.69
C LEU A 16 11.25 -7.93 1.18
N ALA A 17 10.25 -7.54 1.97
CA ALA A 17 10.18 -6.20 2.55
C ALA A 17 11.38 -5.95 3.48
N ALA A 18 11.73 -6.89 4.35
CA ALA A 18 12.88 -6.74 5.26
C ALA A 18 14.20 -6.57 4.49
N THR A 19 14.44 -7.41 3.48
CA THR A 19 15.63 -7.31 2.62
C THR A 19 15.66 -5.97 1.86
N PHE A 20 14.52 -5.53 1.34
CA PHE A 20 14.41 -4.23 0.67
C PHE A 20 14.78 -3.07 1.61
N HIS A 21 14.30 -3.07 2.86
CA HIS A 21 14.62 -2.02 3.82
C HIS A 21 16.09 -2.04 4.24
N MET A 22 16.68 -3.23 4.44
CA MET A 22 18.12 -3.34 4.69
C MET A 22 18.94 -2.79 3.52
N PHE A 23 18.54 -3.09 2.28
CA PHE A 23 19.23 -2.56 1.10
C PHE A 23 19.05 -1.04 0.96
N ALA A 24 17.83 -0.53 1.17
CA ALA A 24 17.54 0.91 1.12
C ALA A 24 18.26 1.71 2.23
N ALA A 25 18.59 1.07 3.36
CA ALA A 25 19.40 1.70 4.40
C ALA A 25 20.87 1.87 4.00
N TYR A 26 21.40 0.93 3.19
CA TYR A 26 22.77 1.02 2.67
C TYR A 26 22.87 1.96 1.46
N SER A 27 21.89 1.92 0.55
CA SER A 27 21.81 2.76 -0.63
C SER A 27 20.49 3.54 -0.64
N PRO A 28 20.48 4.82 -0.20
CA PRO A 28 19.27 5.61 -0.09
C PRO A 28 18.62 5.83 -1.46
N PHE A 29 17.38 5.39 -1.61
CA PHE A 29 16.58 5.69 -2.79
C PHE A 29 15.90 7.05 -2.65
N THR A 30 15.47 7.62 -3.78
CA THR A 30 14.61 8.81 -3.74
C THR A 30 13.29 8.49 -3.05
N ALA A 31 12.74 9.47 -2.33
CA ALA A 31 11.49 9.30 -1.59
C ALA A 31 10.31 8.84 -2.49
N LEU A 32 10.36 9.20 -3.78
CA LEU A 32 9.35 8.86 -4.78
C LEU A 32 9.39 7.40 -5.22
N ILE A 33 10.53 6.72 -5.04
CA ILE A 33 10.65 5.29 -5.32
C ILE A 33 10.47 4.49 -4.03
N GLN A 34 11.07 4.93 -2.93
CA GLN A 34 11.05 4.19 -1.67
C GLN A 34 9.65 4.08 -1.05
N ARG A 35 8.88 5.18 -1.01
CA ARG A 35 7.58 5.21 -0.33
C ARG A 35 6.52 4.33 -1.01
N PRO A 36 6.35 4.35 -2.35
CA PRO A 36 5.39 3.47 -3.01
C PRO A 36 5.79 2.00 -2.92
N ILE A 37 7.09 1.67 -2.98
CA ILE A 37 7.55 0.28 -2.80
C ILE A 37 7.25 -0.21 -1.38
N HIS A 38 7.57 0.60 -0.37
CA HIS A 38 7.20 0.31 1.02
C HIS A 38 5.69 0.10 1.17
N LEU A 39 4.88 1.01 0.60
CA LEU A 39 3.42 0.93 0.66
C LEU A 39 2.89 -0.34 -0.02
N ALA A 40 3.45 -0.74 -1.16
CA ALA A 40 3.07 -1.97 -1.84
C ALA A 40 3.28 -3.20 -0.94
N PHE A 41 4.41 -3.28 -0.24
CA PHE A 41 4.67 -4.35 0.73
C PHE A 41 3.69 -4.29 1.92
N MET A 42 3.48 -3.12 2.50
CA MET A 42 2.58 -2.95 3.64
C MET A 42 1.11 -3.21 3.27
N ALA A 43 0.69 -2.94 2.04
CA ALA A 43 -0.65 -3.24 1.57
C ALA A 43 -0.88 -4.74 1.44
N ILE A 44 0.09 -5.48 0.89
CA ILE A 44 0.02 -6.95 0.79
C ILE A 44 -0.01 -7.56 2.19
N LEU A 45 0.94 -7.18 3.06
CA LEU A 45 0.99 -7.65 4.45
C LEU A 45 -0.26 -7.26 5.22
N GLY A 46 -0.77 -6.05 4.98
CA GLY A 46 -1.89 -5.52 5.72
C GLY A 46 -3.21 -6.16 5.33
N PHE A 47 -3.59 -6.10 4.06
CA PHE A 47 -4.86 -6.65 3.59
C PHE A 47 -4.88 -8.18 3.60
N ILE A 48 -3.77 -8.84 3.23
CA ILE A 48 -3.72 -10.30 3.22
C ILE A 48 -3.38 -10.84 4.61
N GLY A 49 -2.55 -10.17 5.39
CA GLY A 49 -2.16 -10.63 6.73
C GLY A 49 -3.17 -10.31 7.84
N ALA A 50 -3.99 -9.25 7.74
CA ALA A 50 -4.94 -8.90 8.79
C ALA A 50 -5.87 -10.06 9.20
N ASP A 51 -6.35 -10.84 8.24
CA ASP A 51 -7.22 -11.99 8.52
C ASP A 51 -6.49 -13.15 9.22
N LEU A 52 -5.16 -13.25 9.10
CA LEU A 52 -4.37 -14.30 9.76
C LEU A 52 -4.18 -14.04 11.26
N PHE A 53 -4.22 -12.76 11.67
CA PHE A 53 -3.96 -12.32 13.04
C PHE A 53 -5.23 -11.85 13.77
N ALA A 54 -6.37 -11.78 13.08
CA ALA A 54 -7.65 -11.44 13.69
C ALA A 54 -8.08 -12.54 14.69
N LYS A 55 -8.24 -12.19 15.98
CA LYS A 55 -8.75 -13.08 17.03
C LYS A 55 -10.28 -13.32 16.96
N GLY A 56 -10.88 -13.16 15.79
CA GLY A 56 -12.33 -13.23 15.56
C GLY A 56 -12.77 -14.43 14.71
N PRO A 57 -14.08 -14.56 14.43
CA PRO A 57 -14.59 -15.58 13.52
C PRO A 57 -13.93 -15.45 12.13
N GLU A 58 -13.66 -16.60 11.49
CA GLU A 58 -13.07 -16.67 10.15
C GLU A 58 -13.81 -15.71 9.19
N PRO A 59 -13.09 -14.81 8.50
CA PRO A 59 -13.73 -13.84 7.63
C PRO A 59 -14.44 -14.55 6.48
N SER A 60 -15.64 -14.07 6.16
CA SER A 60 -16.43 -14.57 5.03
C SER A 60 -15.60 -14.56 3.74
N ARG A 61 -15.86 -15.52 2.86
CA ARG A 61 -15.18 -15.66 1.57
C ARG A 61 -15.21 -14.36 0.75
N SER A 62 -16.30 -13.61 0.84
CA SER A 62 -16.46 -12.29 0.19
C SER A 62 -15.46 -11.25 0.74
N SER A 63 -15.28 -11.19 2.06
CA SER A 63 -14.31 -10.28 2.70
C SER A 63 -12.87 -10.59 2.29
N LYS A 64 -12.53 -11.88 2.14
CA LYS A 64 -11.20 -12.31 1.69
C LYS A 64 -10.91 -11.84 0.26
N TYR A 65 -11.87 -11.99 -0.67
CA TYR A 65 -11.71 -11.49 -2.04
C TYR A 65 -11.61 -9.96 -2.08
N PHE A 66 -12.38 -9.26 -1.25
CA PHE A 66 -12.31 -7.81 -1.18
C PHE A 66 -10.94 -7.32 -0.69
N SER A 67 -10.36 -7.96 0.32
CA SER A 67 -9.00 -7.65 0.77
C SER A 67 -7.93 -7.93 -0.29
N ILE A 68 -8.07 -9.00 -1.06
CA ILE A 68 -7.17 -9.29 -2.19
C ILE A 68 -7.29 -8.21 -3.26
N LEU A 69 -8.51 -7.81 -3.62
CA LEU A 69 -8.76 -6.75 -4.60
C LEU A 69 -8.10 -5.43 -4.19
N LEU A 70 -8.26 -5.02 -2.92
CA LEU A 70 -7.65 -3.80 -2.40
C LEU A 70 -6.11 -3.88 -2.40
N ALA A 71 -5.54 -5.03 -2.04
CA ALA A 71 -4.10 -5.25 -2.11
C ALA A 71 -3.58 -5.11 -3.54
N SER A 72 -4.25 -5.78 -4.50
CA SER A 72 -3.89 -5.71 -5.91
C SER A 72 -4.00 -4.28 -6.47
N LEU A 73 -5.08 -3.56 -6.15
CA LEU A 73 -5.24 -2.16 -6.56
C LEU A 73 -4.10 -1.30 -6.02
N THR A 74 -3.73 -1.48 -4.74
CA THR A 74 -2.66 -0.69 -4.11
C THR A 74 -1.32 -0.96 -4.79
N VAL A 75 -1.01 -2.22 -5.07
CA VAL A 75 0.23 -2.61 -5.77
C VAL A 75 0.27 -2.02 -7.18
N ILE A 76 -0.83 -2.08 -7.93
CA ILE A 76 -0.92 -1.51 -9.28
C ILE A 76 -0.69 0.01 -9.25
N SER A 77 -1.34 0.71 -8.33
CA SER A 77 -1.14 2.16 -8.15
C SER A 77 0.31 2.50 -7.75
N CYS A 78 0.93 1.70 -6.88
CA CYS A 78 2.34 1.90 -6.51
C CYS A 78 3.29 1.65 -7.68
N ILE A 79 3.04 0.62 -8.50
CA ILE A 79 3.84 0.35 -9.71
C ILE A 79 3.76 1.54 -10.68
N TYR A 80 2.58 2.12 -10.86
CA TYR A 80 2.42 3.33 -11.68
C TYR A 80 3.27 4.48 -11.14
N LEU A 81 3.20 4.77 -9.83
CA LEU A 81 3.99 5.84 -9.21
C LEU A 81 5.50 5.62 -9.35
N VAL A 82 5.97 4.38 -9.20
CA VAL A 82 7.40 4.05 -9.37
C VAL A 82 7.82 4.14 -10.83
N SER A 83 7.03 3.62 -11.77
CA SER A 83 7.34 3.69 -13.20
C SER A 83 7.42 5.14 -13.68
N GLN A 84 6.49 5.98 -13.22
CA GLN A 84 6.34 7.35 -13.69
C GLN A 84 7.06 8.37 -12.83
N ASN A 85 7.88 7.94 -11.86
CA ASN A 85 8.51 8.81 -10.86
C ASN A 85 9.25 10.01 -11.46
N GLN A 86 10.04 9.82 -12.52
CA GLN A 86 10.81 10.91 -13.14
C GLN A 86 9.93 11.89 -13.92
N VAL A 87 8.85 11.36 -14.52
CA VAL A 87 7.89 12.16 -15.28
C VAL A 87 7.00 12.96 -14.33
N LEU A 88 6.62 12.37 -13.18
CA LEU A 88 5.88 13.06 -12.11
C LEU A 88 6.67 14.25 -11.54
N VAL A 89 7.98 14.09 -11.36
CA VAL A 89 8.86 15.20 -10.89
C VAL A 89 8.94 16.30 -11.93
N SER A 90 9.18 15.95 -13.19
CA SER A 90 9.32 16.93 -14.28
C SER A 90 8.00 17.60 -14.67
N ARG A 91 6.85 16.96 -14.40
CA ARG A 91 5.50 17.49 -14.63
C ARG A 91 4.82 18.01 -13.35
N SER A 92 5.57 18.27 -12.29
CA SER A 92 5.02 18.76 -11.01
C SER A 92 4.21 20.06 -11.11
N GLY A 93 4.33 20.81 -12.23
CA GLY A 93 3.49 21.98 -12.55
C GLY A 93 2.31 21.74 -13.50
N SER A 94 2.15 20.54 -14.07
CA SER A 94 1.06 20.19 -15.00
C SER A 94 0.73 18.68 -14.92
N PRO A 95 0.15 18.20 -13.81
CA PRO A 95 -0.21 16.79 -13.64
C PRO A 95 -1.27 16.37 -14.67
N THR A 96 -1.13 15.16 -15.21
CA THR A 96 -2.15 14.61 -16.13
C THR A 96 -3.33 14.05 -15.34
N THR A 97 -4.48 13.89 -15.98
CA THR A 97 -5.68 13.29 -15.36
C THR A 97 -5.39 11.89 -14.78
N VAL A 98 -4.49 11.14 -15.42
CA VAL A 98 -4.10 9.80 -14.94
C VAL A 98 -3.28 9.88 -13.64
N ASP A 99 -2.38 10.85 -13.51
CA ASP A 99 -1.60 11.08 -12.29
C ASP A 99 -2.52 11.41 -11.10
N LEU A 100 -3.52 12.27 -11.34
CA LEU A 100 -4.51 12.66 -10.33
C LEU A 100 -5.38 11.47 -9.90
N ILE A 101 -5.85 10.65 -10.84
CA ILE A 101 -6.66 9.45 -10.54
C ILE A 101 -5.81 8.44 -9.75
N ALA A 102 -4.58 8.17 -10.19
CA ALA A 102 -3.70 7.22 -9.51
C ALA A 102 -3.33 7.69 -8.09
N GLY A 103 -3.04 8.97 -7.93
CA GLY A 103 -2.80 9.59 -6.62
C GLY A 103 -4.02 9.52 -5.71
N GLY A 104 -5.20 9.89 -6.21
CA GLY A 104 -6.46 9.83 -5.45
C GLY A 104 -6.81 8.42 -4.99
N ILE A 105 -6.68 7.43 -5.89
CA ILE A 105 -6.87 6.00 -5.53
C ILE A 105 -5.88 5.59 -4.45
N THR A 106 -4.60 5.97 -4.59
CA THR A 106 -3.57 5.63 -3.59
C THR A 106 -3.90 6.22 -2.22
N ILE A 107 -4.36 7.49 -2.15
CA ILE A 107 -4.77 8.12 -0.88
C ILE A 107 -5.90 7.33 -0.23
N LEU A 108 -6.96 7.00 -0.97
CA LEU A 108 -8.10 6.25 -0.43
C LEU A 108 -7.66 4.86 0.08
N LEU A 109 -6.80 4.17 -0.66
CA LEU A 109 -6.30 2.85 -0.28
C LEU A 109 -5.41 2.91 0.97
N VAL A 110 -4.56 3.94 1.09
CA VAL A 110 -3.73 4.17 2.29
C VAL A 110 -4.61 4.46 3.51
N LEU A 111 -5.63 5.29 3.36
CA LEU A 111 -6.55 5.61 4.46
C LEU A 111 -7.33 4.36 4.91
N GLU A 112 -7.81 3.55 3.98
CA GLU A 112 -8.48 2.28 4.30
C GLU A 112 -7.52 1.29 4.97
N LEU A 113 -6.27 1.21 4.51
CA LEU A 113 -5.24 0.40 5.14
C LEU A 113 -4.95 0.88 6.57
N ALA A 114 -4.77 2.19 6.76
CA ALA A 114 -4.55 2.80 8.07
C ALA A 114 -5.75 2.57 9.01
N ARG A 115 -6.99 2.69 8.52
CA ARG A 115 -8.22 2.43 9.27
C ARG A 115 -8.24 1.03 9.86
N ARG A 116 -7.80 0.04 9.09
CA ARG A 116 -7.80 -1.38 9.50
C ARG A 116 -6.79 -1.69 10.61
N PHE A 117 -5.64 -1.01 10.64
CA PHE A 117 -4.55 -1.30 11.59
C PHE A 117 -4.53 -0.38 12.81
N THR A 118 -4.82 0.90 12.61
CA THR A 118 -4.67 1.94 13.64
C THR A 118 -6.01 2.47 14.15
N GLY A 119 -7.11 2.09 13.50
CA GLY A 119 -8.45 2.60 13.82
C GLY A 119 -8.72 3.99 13.24
N TYR A 120 -9.81 4.62 13.69
CA TYR A 120 -10.26 5.91 13.17
C TYR A 120 -9.41 7.11 13.59
N GLY A 121 -8.59 6.97 14.64
CA GLY A 121 -7.80 8.09 15.18
C GLY A 121 -6.82 8.65 14.16
N LEU A 122 -5.95 7.80 13.59
CA LEU A 122 -4.97 8.23 12.60
C LEU A 122 -5.62 8.70 11.30
N VAL A 123 -6.70 8.04 10.88
CA VAL A 123 -7.46 8.39 9.68
C VAL A 123 -8.08 9.78 9.81
N ALA A 124 -8.68 10.10 10.96
CA ALA A 124 -9.27 11.41 11.20
C ALA A 124 -8.22 12.53 11.11
N VAL A 125 -7.05 12.33 11.74
CA VAL A 125 -5.95 13.29 11.66
C VAL A 125 -5.46 13.46 10.22
N ALA A 126 -5.32 12.36 9.46
CA ALA A 126 -4.90 12.42 8.07
C ALA A 126 -5.91 13.16 7.18
N VAL A 127 -7.22 12.94 7.37
CA VAL A 127 -8.28 13.63 6.62
C VAL A 127 -8.32 15.11 6.96
N LEU A 128 -8.18 15.48 8.23
CA LEU A 128 -8.09 16.89 8.65
C LEU A 128 -6.87 17.58 8.05
N ALA A 129 -5.71 16.90 8.01
CA ALA A 129 -4.51 17.43 7.39
C ALA A 129 -4.67 17.64 5.88
N LEU A 130 -5.34 16.71 5.19
CA LEU A 130 -5.67 16.87 3.77
C LEU A 130 -6.62 18.06 3.55
N ALA A 131 -7.65 18.21 4.37
CA ALA A 131 -8.60 19.32 4.28
C ALA A 131 -7.97 20.68 4.59
N PHE A 132 -6.89 20.72 5.39
CA PHE A 132 -6.14 21.95 5.67
C PHE A 132 -5.14 22.30 4.55
N ALA A 133 -4.59 21.29 3.87
CA ALA A 133 -3.53 21.48 2.87
C ALA A 133 -4.04 22.04 1.53
N PHE A 134 -5.35 21.93 1.26
CA PHE A 134 -6.04 22.46 0.08
C PHE A 134 -7.00 23.57 0.49
#